data_AF-A0A9D1UIV6-F1
#
_entry.id   AF-A0A9D1UIV6-F1
#
_cell.length_a   1.000
_cell.length_b   1.000
_cell.length_c   1.000
_cell.angle_alpha   90.00
_cell.angle_beta   90.00
_cell.angle_gamma   90.00
#
_symmetry.space_group_name_H-M   'P 1'
#
loop_
_entity.id
_entity.type
_entity.pdbx_description
1 polymer ?
#
loop_
_entity_poly.entity_id
_entity_poly.type
_entity_poly.pdbx_seq_one_letter_code
_entity_poly.pdbx_strand_id
1 'polypeptide(L)'
;MESGEYVSSLNDIAKCVSYEESEILNIAKIIKDTRQEELFDIYSRKLIEWCSKIIRRDNVKSYKIRTLTEKDIIELQQLFIETVLNVNSKDYTKEEVEDWASCGKDTEHFKELLRKNIYIGAFDKQDCMVGFSSMNREGYLHSMFVHKNWQGKGVASRLLSEVEKIAEQYGVNEIVSEVSLTAKSFFENKGYEVVNVQKSRANKLELTNFRMKKVIRKQQ
;
A
#
# COMPACT_ATOMS: atom_id res chain seq x y z
N MET A 1 -5.21 -5.55 41.22
CA MET A 1 -4.38 -4.58 40.48
C MET A 1 -5.16 -3.28 40.46
N GLU A 2 -4.57 -2.23 41.02
CA GLU A 2 -5.25 -0.94 41.19
C GLU A 2 -5.46 -0.27 39.82
N SER A 3 -6.58 0.43 39.66
CA SER A 3 -6.97 1.14 38.42
C SER A 3 -5.89 2.12 37.89
N GLY A 4 -4.90 2.49 38.71
CA GLY A 4 -3.77 3.33 38.32
C GLY A 4 -2.76 2.67 37.37
N GLU A 5 -2.54 1.35 37.46
CA GLU A 5 -1.57 0.64 36.60
C GLU A 5 -2.06 0.48 35.15
N TYR A 6 -3.38 0.42 34.95
CA TYR A 6 -3.98 0.32 33.60
C TYR A 6 -3.96 1.66 32.85
N VAL A 7 -4.13 2.77 33.57
CA VAL A 7 -4.11 4.12 32.98
C VAL A 7 -2.70 4.49 32.52
N SER A 8 -1.65 4.09 33.24
CA SER A 8 -0.28 4.28 32.76
C SER A 8 0.00 3.47 31.49
N SER A 9 -0.46 2.21 31.44
CA SER A 9 -0.35 1.36 30.25
C SER A 9 -1.03 1.96 29.02
N LEU A 10 -2.22 2.55 29.17
CA LEU A 10 -2.93 3.21 28.06
C LEU A 10 -2.24 4.49 27.58
N ASN A 11 -1.69 5.30 28.48
CA ASN A 11 -0.91 6.48 28.12
C ASN A 11 0.41 6.12 27.42
N ASP A 12 1.05 5.04 27.83
CA ASP A 12 2.26 4.54 27.17
C ASP A 12 1.95 3.95 25.78
N ILE A 13 0.78 3.31 25.62
CA ILE A 13 0.26 2.87 24.32
C ILE A 13 -0.05 4.08 23.42
N ALA A 14 -0.67 5.14 23.96
CA ALA A 14 -0.99 6.37 23.21
C ALA A 14 0.26 7.08 22.65
N LYS A 15 1.39 7.03 23.37
CA LYS A 15 2.67 7.56 22.89
C LYS A 15 3.27 6.78 21.72
N CYS A 16 2.89 5.53 21.51
CA CYS A 16 3.44 4.66 20.47
C CYS A 16 2.67 4.71 19.14
N VAL A 17 1.45 5.26 19.11
CA VAL A 17 0.59 5.26 17.94
C VAL A 17 0.16 6.70 17.71
N SER A 18 0.45 7.27 16.54
CA SER A 18 0.16 8.66 16.17
C SER A 18 -1.34 8.94 16.01
N TYR A 19 -2.14 8.66 17.03
CA TYR A 19 -3.52 9.10 17.16
C TYR A 19 -3.51 10.46 17.85
N GLU A 20 -4.51 11.31 17.55
CA GLU A 20 -4.74 12.48 18.37
C GLU A 20 -5.12 12.00 19.78
N GLU A 21 -4.38 12.49 20.78
CA GLU A 21 -4.57 12.25 22.21
C GLU A 21 -6.05 12.38 22.64
N SER A 22 -6.83 13.18 21.90
CA SER A 22 -8.25 13.48 22.07
C SER A 22 -9.17 12.25 22.00
N GLU A 23 -8.97 11.30 21.07
CA GLU A 23 -9.87 10.14 20.91
C GLU A 23 -9.65 9.08 21.99
N ILE A 24 -8.39 8.85 22.36
CA ILE A 24 -8.02 7.91 23.43
C ILE A 24 -8.48 8.43 24.79
N LEU A 25 -8.31 9.74 25.04
CA LEU A 25 -8.84 10.41 26.23
C LEU A 25 -10.37 10.33 26.30
N ASN A 26 -11.06 10.39 25.16
CA ASN A 26 -12.52 10.28 25.13
C ASN A 26 -12.99 8.86 25.47
N ILE A 27 -12.32 7.83 24.95
CA ILE A 27 -12.59 6.43 25.29
C ILE A 27 -12.28 6.17 26.77
N ALA A 28 -11.14 6.66 27.28
CA ALA A 28 -10.79 6.55 28.70
C ALA A 28 -11.80 7.25 29.61
N LYS A 29 -12.38 8.38 29.17
CA LYS A 29 -13.43 9.10 29.90
C LYS A 29 -14.75 8.33 29.93
N ILE A 30 -15.19 7.77 28.80
CA ILE A 30 -16.39 6.91 28.71
C ILE A 30 -16.24 5.69 29.63
N ILE A 31 -15.04 5.10 29.66
CA ILE A 31 -14.71 3.96 30.49
C ILE A 31 -14.72 4.32 31.99
N LYS A 32 -14.23 5.52 32.37
CA LYS A 32 -14.24 6.01 33.76
C LYS A 32 -15.64 6.34 34.29
N ASP A 33 -16.55 6.79 33.43
CA ASP A 33 -17.92 7.16 33.82
C ASP A 33 -18.87 5.95 33.93
N THR A 34 -18.43 4.77 33.48
CA THR A 34 -19.24 3.55 33.55
C THR A 34 -19.08 2.87 34.92
N ARG A 35 -20.06 3.01 35.82
CA ARG A 35 -20.10 2.40 37.18
C ARG A 35 -20.31 0.88 37.21
N GLN A 36 -19.86 0.15 36.18
CA GLN A 36 -19.97 -1.31 36.12
C GLN A 36 -18.57 -1.91 35.90
N GLU A 37 -17.95 -2.35 36.99
CA GLU A 37 -16.58 -2.90 37.02
C GLU A 37 -16.39 -4.08 36.05
N GLU A 38 -17.42 -4.90 35.83
CA GLU A 38 -17.35 -6.04 34.88
C GLU A 38 -17.31 -5.60 33.41
N LEU A 39 -18.04 -4.54 33.04
CA LEU A 39 -17.98 -4.00 31.68
C LEU A 39 -16.63 -3.34 31.43
N PHE A 40 -16.05 -2.67 32.43
CA PHE A 40 -14.75 -2.03 32.35
C PHE A 40 -13.64 -3.02 31.95
N ASP A 41 -13.60 -4.22 32.55
CA ASP A 41 -12.59 -5.23 32.23
C ASP A 41 -12.76 -5.79 30.80
N ILE A 42 -14.00 -6.02 30.35
CA ILE A 42 -14.29 -6.48 29.00
C ILE A 42 -13.90 -5.43 27.95
N TYR A 43 -14.27 -4.15 28.15
CA TYR A 43 -13.93 -3.08 27.23
C TYR A 43 -12.43 -2.77 27.24
N SER A 44 -11.77 -2.82 28.39
CA SER A 44 -10.32 -2.64 28.51
C SER A 44 -9.54 -3.75 27.82
N ARG A 45 -9.95 -5.01 27.97
CA ARG A 45 -9.33 -6.14 27.24
C ARG A 45 -9.51 -6.02 25.74
N LYS A 46 -10.72 -5.67 25.27
CA LYS A 46 -10.98 -5.45 23.84
C LYS A 46 -10.17 -4.27 23.29
N LEU A 47 -10.04 -3.19 24.05
CA LEU A 47 -9.24 -2.02 23.68
C LEU A 47 -7.74 -2.37 23.65
N ILE A 48 -7.22 -3.09 24.64
CA ILE A 48 -5.82 -3.54 24.68
C ILE A 48 -5.54 -4.54 23.56
N GLU A 49 -6.46 -5.46 23.26
CA GLU A 49 -6.30 -6.39 22.14
C GLU A 49 -6.31 -5.65 20.80
N TRP A 50 -7.18 -4.65 20.65
CA TRP A 50 -7.26 -3.78 19.48
C TRP A 50 -5.99 -2.92 19.33
N CYS A 51 -5.56 -2.25 20.40
CA CYS A 51 -4.31 -1.49 20.46
C CYS A 51 -3.10 -2.40 20.21
N SER A 52 -3.06 -3.60 20.76
CA SER A 52 -1.97 -4.58 20.52
C SER A 52 -1.95 -5.05 19.07
N LYS A 53 -3.11 -5.20 18.41
CA LYS A 53 -3.20 -5.49 16.97
C LYS A 53 -2.74 -4.31 16.12
N ILE A 54 -2.99 -3.07 16.55
CA ILE A 54 -2.53 -1.85 15.89
C ILE A 54 -1.02 -1.66 16.09
N ILE A 55 -0.52 -1.76 17.32
CA ILE A 55 0.90 -1.69 17.66
C ILE A 55 1.67 -2.82 16.95
N ARG A 56 1.15 -4.05 16.88
CA ARG A 56 1.76 -5.12 16.07
C ARG A 56 1.71 -4.83 14.56
N ARG A 57 0.69 -4.10 14.07
CA ARG A 57 0.63 -3.64 12.67
C ARG A 57 1.70 -2.60 12.37
N ASP A 58 1.95 -1.68 13.30
CA ASP A 58 2.92 -0.59 13.15
C ASP A 58 4.36 -1.03 13.46
N ASN A 59 4.57 -1.94 14.42
CA ASN A 59 5.89 -2.48 14.78
C ASN A 59 6.47 -3.48 13.75
N VAL A 60 5.69 -4.00 12.81
CA VAL A 60 6.16 -5.06 11.88
C VAL A 60 6.78 -4.50 10.59
N LYS A 61 6.70 -3.19 10.31
CA LYS A 61 7.03 -2.67 8.97
C LYS A 61 7.69 -1.31 9.00
N SER A 62 8.99 -1.30 9.33
CA SER A 62 9.80 -0.08 9.25
C SER A 62 10.19 0.22 7.80
N TYR A 63 9.25 0.73 7.01
CA TYR A 63 9.57 1.39 5.75
C TYR A 63 8.88 2.75 5.67
N LYS A 64 9.58 3.72 5.10
CA LYS A 64 9.08 5.08 4.86
C LYS A 64 8.59 5.21 3.42
N ILE A 65 7.53 5.98 3.21
CA ILE A 65 7.08 6.34 1.86
C ILE A 65 7.65 7.72 1.51
N ARG A 66 8.20 7.86 0.30
CA ARG A 66 8.56 9.17 -0.26
C ARG A 66 8.32 9.22 -1.76
N THR A 67 8.19 10.43 -2.30
CA THR A 67 8.18 10.65 -3.75
C THR A 67 9.53 10.26 -4.37
N LEU A 68 9.47 9.72 -5.58
CA LEU A 68 10.65 9.36 -6.35
C LEU A 68 11.06 10.49 -7.30
N THR A 69 12.35 10.56 -7.55
CA THR A 69 13.00 11.53 -8.44
C THR A 69 13.83 10.80 -9.49
N GLU A 70 14.39 11.53 -10.46
CA GLU A 70 15.28 10.91 -11.46
C GLU A 70 16.49 10.16 -10.84
N LYS A 71 16.91 10.53 -9.62
CA LYS A 71 17.98 9.83 -8.88
C LYS A 71 17.63 8.39 -8.50
N ASP A 72 16.34 8.09 -8.42
CA ASP A 72 15.82 6.78 -7.98
C ASP A 72 15.59 5.81 -9.16
N ILE A 73 15.78 6.26 -10.41
CA ILE A 73 15.42 5.49 -11.61
C ILE A 73 16.13 4.14 -11.67
N ILE A 74 17.43 4.12 -11.38
CA ILE A 74 18.22 2.88 -11.49
C ILE A 74 17.70 1.82 -10.51
N GLU A 75 17.41 2.21 -9.27
CA GLU A 75 16.88 1.31 -8.26
C GLU A 75 15.44 0.88 -8.58
N LEU A 76 14.60 1.80 -9.07
CA LEU A 76 13.25 1.51 -9.54
C LEU A 76 13.24 0.48 -10.67
N GLN A 77 14.12 0.65 -11.67
CA GLN A 77 14.28 -0.28 -12.79
C GLN A 77 14.70 -1.67 -12.30
N GLN A 78 15.70 -1.73 -11.41
CA GLN A 78 16.16 -2.98 -10.82
C GLN A 78 15.02 -3.68 -10.07
N LEU A 79 14.27 -2.95 -9.22
CA LEU A 79 13.14 -3.51 -8.49
C LEU A 79 12.06 -4.06 -9.44
N PHE A 80 11.72 -3.30 -10.49
CA PHE A 80 10.75 -3.73 -11.51
C PHE A 80 11.20 -5.03 -12.18
N ILE A 81 12.42 -5.06 -12.74
CA ILE A 81 12.99 -6.21 -13.44
C ILE A 81 13.00 -7.44 -12.53
N GLU A 82 13.52 -7.29 -11.31
CA GLU A 82 13.61 -8.39 -10.37
C GLU A 82 12.24 -8.90 -9.93
N THR A 83 11.26 -8.01 -9.75
CA THR A 83 9.90 -8.41 -9.36
C THR A 83 9.25 -9.19 -10.48
N VAL A 84 9.33 -8.72 -11.73
CA VAL A 84 8.78 -9.43 -12.88
C VAL A 84 9.41 -10.83 -13.00
N LEU A 85 10.73 -10.92 -12.95
CA LEU A 85 11.46 -12.19 -13.10
C LEU A 85 11.21 -13.20 -11.97
N ASN A 86 11.01 -12.75 -10.73
CA ASN A 86 10.97 -13.63 -9.55
C ASN A 86 9.58 -13.83 -8.95
N VAL A 87 8.65 -12.90 -9.18
CA VAL A 87 7.30 -12.92 -8.60
C VAL A 87 6.27 -13.26 -9.67
N ASN A 88 6.26 -12.51 -10.78
CA ASN A 88 5.29 -12.70 -11.85
C ASN A 88 5.54 -13.97 -12.68
N SER A 89 6.75 -14.54 -12.62
CA SER A 89 7.09 -15.82 -13.27
C SER A 89 6.27 -17.04 -12.80
N LYS A 90 5.46 -16.87 -11.75
CA LYS A 90 4.50 -17.89 -11.30
C LYS A 90 3.22 -17.93 -12.13
N ASP A 91 2.86 -16.82 -12.77
CA ASP A 91 1.57 -16.65 -13.45
C ASP A 91 1.70 -16.45 -14.96
N TYR A 92 2.92 -16.27 -15.45
CA TYR A 92 3.24 -16.00 -16.85
C TYR A 92 4.30 -16.97 -17.37
N THR A 93 4.34 -17.17 -18.68
CA THR A 93 5.38 -17.99 -19.31
C THR A 93 6.76 -17.32 -19.17
N LYS A 94 7.82 -18.12 -19.28
CA LYS A 94 9.19 -17.62 -19.16
C LYS A 94 9.47 -16.53 -20.21
N GLU A 95 9.02 -16.76 -21.44
CA GLU A 95 9.21 -15.84 -22.57
C GLU A 95 8.46 -14.51 -22.35
N GLU A 96 7.22 -14.56 -21.88
CA GLU A 96 6.44 -13.36 -21.52
C GLU A 96 7.12 -12.55 -20.42
N VAL A 97 7.64 -13.23 -19.40
CA VAL A 97 8.31 -12.60 -18.25
C VAL A 97 9.63 -11.95 -18.68
N GLU A 98 10.42 -12.62 -19.51
CA GLU A 98 11.68 -12.08 -20.05
C GLU A 98 11.44 -10.88 -20.97
N ASP A 99 10.42 -10.95 -21.83
CA ASP A 99 10.00 -9.83 -22.69
C ASP A 99 9.52 -8.64 -21.86
N TRP A 100 8.70 -8.88 -20.83
CA TRP A 100 8.20 -7.82 -19.96
C TRP A 100 9.29 -7.19 -19.09
N ALA A 101 10.18 -8.00 -18.51
CA ALA A 101 11.33 -7.48 -17.78
C ALA A 101 12.27 -6.66 -18.67
N SER A 102 12.33 -6.93 -19.97
CA SER A 102 13.16 -6.16 -20.91
C SER A 102 12.76 -4.69 -21.01
N CYS A 103 11.48 -4.35 -20.79
CA CYS A 103 10.99 -2.97 -20.71
C CYS A 103 11.68 -2.16 -19.60
N GLY A 104 12.23 -2.83 -18.58
CA GLY A 104 12.92 -2.22 -17.46
C GLY A 104 14.25 -1.55 -17.83
N LYS A 105 14.80 -1.82 -19.02
CA LYS A 105 16.15 -1.39 -19.43
C LYS A 105 16.19 -0.01 -20.09
N ASP A 106 15.04 0.55 -20.45
CA ASP A 106 14.96 1.85 -21.15
C ASP A 106 14.87 3.02 -20.15
N THR A 107 16.03 3.59 -19.81
CA THR A 107 16.12 4.70 -18.85
C THR A 107 15.41 5.97 -19.30
N GLU A 108 15.43 6.29 -20.60
CA GLU A 108 14.76 7.50 -21.10
C GLU A 108 13.24 7.34 -21.00
N HIS A 109 12.72 6.15 -21.29
CA HIS A 109 11.31 5.86 -21.06
C HIS A 109 10.89 6.05 -19.58
N PHE A 110 11.70 5.59 -18.62
CA PHE A 110 11.41 5.83 -17.19
C PHE A 110 11.46 7.31 -16.81
N LYS A 111 12.36 8.11 -17.39
CA LYS A 111 12.36 9.57 -17.20
C LYS A 111 11.08 10.21 -17.71
N GLU A 112 10.60 9.79 -18.88
CA GLU A 112 9.32 10.28 -19.41
C GLU A 112 8.14 9.90 -18.52
N LEU A 113 8.10 8.66 -18.03
CA LEU A 113 7.07 8.19 -17.10
C LEU A 113 7.08 8.99 -15.79
N LEU A 114 8.26 9.29 -15.23
CA LEU A 114 8.41 10.13 -14.04
C LEU A 114 7.93 11.58 -14.25
N ARG A 115 8.00 12.11 -15.47
CA ARG A 115 7.47 13.44 -15.79
C ARG A 115 5.95 13.45 -15.92
N LYS A 116 5.37 12.36 -16.41
CA LYS A 116 3.93 12.22 -16.66
C LYS A 116 3.14 11.76 -15.41
N ASN A 117 3.80 11.03 -14.51
CA ASN A 117 3.17 10.42 -13.35
C ASN A 117 3.85 10.81 -12.05
N ILE A 118 3.11 10.75 -10.96
CA ILE A 118 3.66 10.86 -9.61
C ILE A 118 4.07 9.47 -9.18
N TYR A 119 5.36 9.29 -8.94
CA TYR A 119 5.92 8.06 -8.41
C TYR A 119 6.19 8.20 -6.91
N ILE A 120 5.79 7.18 -6.15
CA ILE A 120 6.11 7.02 -4.73
C ILE A 120 6.83 5.69 -4.51
N GLY A 121 7.81 5.68 -3.61
CA GLY A 121 8.55 4.49 -3.22
C GLY A 121 8.46 4.24 -1.73
N ALA A 122 8.45 2.96 -1.35
CA ALA A 122 8.66 2.49 0.00
C ALA A 122 10.13 2.13 0.19
N PHE A 123 10.75 2.62 1.27
CA PHE A 123 12.16 2.43 1.57
C PHE A 123 12.33 1.86 2.97
N ASP A 124 13.15 0.82 3.13
CA ASP A 124 13.45 0.26 4.44
C ASP A 124 14.36 1.17 5.30
N LYS A 125 14.80 0.67 6.46
CA LYS A 125 15.67 1.42 7.38
C LYS A 125 17.06 1.72 6.80
N GLN A 126 17.50 0.95 5.80
CA GLN A 126 18.77 1.11 5.10
C GLN A 126 18.64 2.04 3.88
N ASP A 127 17.46 2.63 3.67
CA ASP A 127 17.13 3.46 2.52
C ASP A 127 17.15 2.68 1.20
N CYS A 128 16.92 1.36 1.25
CA CYS A 128 16.74 0.53 0.06
C CYS A 128 15.24 0.50 -0.33
N MET A 129 14.94 0.64 -1.62
CA MET A 129 13.60 0.59 -2.15
C MET A 129 13.03 -0.84 -2.07
N VAL A 130 11.87 -0.97 -1.43
CA VAL A 130 11.18 -2.24 -1.20
C VAL A 130 9.86 -2.35 -1.96
N GLY A 131 9.45 -1.26 -2.60
CA GLY A 131 8.34 -1.22 -3.54
C GLY A 131 8.11 0.19 -4.07
N PHE A 132 7.38 0.32 -5.16
CA PHE A 132 6.97 1.61 -5.69
C PHE A 132 5.57 1.53 -6.29
N SER A 133 4.94 2.68 -6.45
CA SER A 133 3.71 2.84 -7.22
C SER A 133 3.69 4.16 -7.96
N SER A 134 2.91 4.26 -9.03
CA SER A 134 2.74 5.49 -9.78
C SER A 134 1.29 5.73 -10.20
N MET A 135 0.95 7.01 -10.35
CA MET A 135 -0.35 7.45 -10.81
C MET A 135 -0.25 8.75 -11.61
N ASN A 136 -1.04 8.90 -12.67
CA ASN A 136 -1.21 10.19 -13.33
C ASN A 136 -2.27 11.05 -12.61
N ARG A 137 -2.43 12.31 -13.02
CA ARG A 137 -3.42 13.23 -12.40
C ARG A 137 -4.88 12.93 -12.77
N GLU A 138 -5.12 12.06 -13.73
CA GLU A 138 -6.46 11.77 -14.26
C GLU A 138 -7.14 10.58 -13.60
N GLY A 139 -6.41 9.78 -12.81
CA GLY A 139 -6.97 8.56 -12.22
C GLY A 139 -6.28 7.27 -12.62
N TYR A 140 -5.27 7.31 -13.48
CA TYR A 140 -4.63 6.09 -13.96
C TYR A 140 -3.49 5.67 -13.05
N LEU A 141 -3.66 4.56 -12.32
CA LEU A 141 -2.58 3.88 -11.60
C LEU A 141 -1.78 3.06 -12.61
N HIS A 142 -0.64 3.63 -13.02
CA HIS A 142 0.16 3.13 -14.13
C HIS A 142 1.00 1.90 -13.74
N SER A 143 1.66 1.92 -12.59
CA SER A 143 2.50 0.79 -12.14
C SER A 143 2.53 0.67 -10.63
N MET A 144 2.62 -0.57 -10.12
CA MET A 144 2.86 -0.85 -8.71
C MET A 144 3.59 -2.19 -8.56
N PHE A 145 4.74 -2.16 -7.89
CA PHE A 145 5.59 -3.34 -7.69
C PHE A 145 6.13 -3.37 -6.27
N VAL A 146 6.31 -4.58 -5.74
CA VAL A 146 6.91 -4.84 -4.43
C VAL A 146 8.07 -5.78 -4.61
N HIS A 147 9.19 -5.47 -3.95
CA HIS A 147 10.38 -6.28 -3.99
C HIS A 147 10.08 -7.74 -3.59
N LYS A 148 10.70 -8.72 -4.26
CA LYS A 148 10.46 -10.16 -4.06
C LYS A 148 10.54 -10.62 -2.59
N ASN A 149 11.49 -10.07 -1.82
CA ASN A 149 11.70 -10.37 -0.39
C ASN A 149 10.76 -9.61 0.57
N TRP A 150 9.90 -8.76 0.02
CA TRP A 150 8.95 -7.91 0.76
C TRP A 150 7.48 -8.22 0.44
N GLN A 151 7.22 -9.28 -0.33
CA GLN A 151 5.89 -9.80 -0.58
C GLN A 151 5.20 -10.25 0.72
N GLY A 152 3.88 -10.11 0.79
CA GLY A 152 3.10 -10.43 1.99
C GLY A 152 3.34 -9.49 3.19
N LYS A 153 4.32 -8.59 3.11
CA LYS A 153 4.62 -7.61 4.16
C LYS A 153 3.86 -6.31 3.95
N GLY A 154 2.67 -6.31 3.35
CA GLY A 154 1.75 -5.16 3.26
C GLY A 154 2.28 -3.88 2.59
N VAL A 155 3.45 -3.93 1.94
CA VAL A 155 4.03 -2.81 1.18
C VAL A 155 3.05 -2.33 0.11
N ALA A 156 2.49 -3.26 -0.69
CA ALA A 156 1.48 -2.95 -1.71
C ALA A 156 0.22 -2.28 -1.12
N SER A 157 -0.23 -2.72 0.06
CA SER A 157 -1.39 -2.08 0.72
C SER A 157 -1.10 -0.65 1.12
N ARG A 158 0.12 -0.37 1.60
CA ARG A 158 0.50 0.99 1.98
C ARG A 158 0.67 1.87 0.74
N LEU A 159 1.36 1.39 -0.28
CA LEU A 159 1.53 2.10 -1.56
C LEU A 159 0.18 2.45 -2.19
N LEU A 160 -0.74 1.49 -2.28
CA LEU A 160 -2.07 1.73 -2.82
C LEU A 160 -2.85 2.77 -2.02
N SER A 161 -2.77 2.72 -0.67
CA SER A 161 -3.44 3.73 0.17
C SER A 161 -2.89 5.15 -0.07
N GLU A 162 -1.59 5.30 -0.30
CA GLU A 162 -1.03 6.61 -0.64
C GLU A 162 -1.44 7.05 -2.06
N VAL A 163 -1.55 6.14 -3.02
CA VAL A 163 -2.10 6.42 -4.35
C VAL A 163 -3.56 6.89 -4.27
N GLU A 164 -4.39 6.21 -3.46
CA GLU A 164 -5.80 6.60 -3.27
C GLU A 164 -5.92 7.99 -2.65
N LYS A 165 -5.08 8.35 -1.68
CA LYS A 165 -5.01 9.72 -1.13
C LYS A 165 -4.59 10.75 -2.18
N ILE A 166 -3.60 10.42 -3.02
CA ILE A 166 -3.18 11.29 -4.13
C ILE A 166 -4.36 11.52 -5.09
N ALA A 167 -5.12 10.48 -5.42
CA ALA A 167 -6.31 10.57 -6.25
C ALA A 167 -7.36 11.52 -5.64
N GLU A 168 -7.62 11.38 -4.34
CA GLU A 168 -8.54 12.26 -3.62
C GLU A 168 -8.09 13.73 -3.65
N GLN A 169 -6.79 14.00 -3.51
CA GLN A 169 -6.22 15.35 -3.58
C GLN A 169 -6.38 15.98 -4.96
N TYR A 170 -6.29 15.17 -6.03
CA TYR A 170 -6.54 15.63 -7.40
C TYR A 170 -8.02 15.69 -7.78
N GLY A 171 -8.93 15.33 -6.87
CA GLY A 171 -10.37 15.30 -7.16
C GLY A 171 -10.78 14.21 -8.14
N VAL A 172 -9.97 13.16 -8.25
CA VAL A 172 -10.27 12.00 -9.09
C VAL A 172 -11.45 11.23 -8.48
N ASN A 173 -12.46 10.93 -9.31
CA ASN A 173 -13.64 10.18 -8.89
C ASN A 173 -13.44 8.66 -8.98
N GLU A 174 -12.59 8.19 -9.90
CA GLU A 174 -12.34 6.77 -10.17
C GLU A 174 -10.86 6.54 -10.47
N ILE A 175 -10.28 5.51 -9.86
CA ILE A 175 -8.95 5.02 -10.24
C ILE A 175 -9.11 3.85 -11.19
N VAL A 176 -8.38 3.89 -12.30
CA VAL A 176 -8.29 2.81 -13.29
C VAL A 176 -6.87 2.26 -13.31
N SER A 177 -6.71 0.95 -13.48
CA SER A 177 -5.41 0.31 -13.62
C SER A 177 -5.48 -0.90 -14.55
N GLU A 178 -4.37 -1.18 -15.23
CA GLU A 178 -4.16 -2.41 -15.97
C GLU A 178 -3.39 -3.41 -15.09
N VAL A 179 -4.12 -4.34 -14.48
CA VAL A 179 -3.63 -5.21 -13.41
C VAL A 179 -3.21 -6.57 -13.96
N SER A 180 -2.01 -7.04 -13.60
CA SER A 180 -1.51 -8.36 -14.00
C SER A 180 -2.29 -9.52 -13.35
N LEU A 181 -2.17 -10.73 -13.90
CA LEU A 181 -2.69 -11.96 -13.31
C LEU A 181 -2.26 -12.09 -11.84
N THR A 182 -0.97 -11.87 -11.57
CA THR A 182 -0.38 -11.91 -10.22
C THR A 182 -1.04 -10.96 -9.23
N ALA A 183 -1.45 -9.78 -9.68
CA ALA A 183 -1.96 -8.72 -8.81
C ALA A 183 -3.50 -8.67 -8.74
N LYS A 184 -4.21 -9.37 -9.64
CA LYS A 184 -5.69 -9.35 -9.73
C LYS A 184 -6.36 -9.53 -8.38
N SER A 185 -6.07 -10.65 -7.69
CA SER A 185 -6.70 -10.96 -6.40
C SER A 185 -6.38 -9.92 -5.32
N PHE A 186 -5.21 -9.28 -5.38
CA PHE A 186 -4.88 -8.19 -4.46
C PHE A 186 -5.78 -6.97 -4.71
N PHE A 187 -5.96 -6.56 -5.97
CA PHE A 187 -6.81 -5.43 -6.33
C PHE A 187 -8.31 -5.70 -6.05
N GLU A 188 -8.80 -6.91 -6.33
CA GLU A 188 -10.17 -7.32 -5.98
C GLU A 188 -10.42 -7.19 -4.47
N ASN A 189 -9.48 -7.66 -3.64
CA ASN A 189 -9.54 -7.51 -2.18
C ASN A 189 -9.47 -6.05 -1.70
N LYS A 190 -9.10 -5.10 -2.56
CA LYS A 190 -9.06 -3.66 -2.28
C LYS A 190 -10.28 -2.91 -2.81
N GLY A 191 -11.27 -3.64 -3.34
CA GLY A 191 -12.51 -3.08 -3.88
C GLY A 191 -12.38 -2.57 -5.32
N TYR A 192 -11.35 -3.02 -6.05
CA TYR A 192 -11.31 -2.81 -7.50
C TYR A 192 -12.10 -3.89 -8.21
N GLU A 193 -12.87 -3.50 -9.20
CA GLU A 193 -13.71 -4.38 -10.00
C GLU A 193 -13.08 -4.59 -11.38
N VAL A 194 -13.18 -5.81 -11.91
CA VAL A 194 -12.76 -6.12 -13.28
C VAL A 194 -13.75 -5.52 -14.27
N VAL A 195 -13.24 -4.69 -15.19
CA VAL A 195 -14.00 -4.09 -16.29
C VAL A 195 -13.91 -4.95 -17.53
N ASN A 196 -12.70 -5.38 -17.88
CA ASN A 196 -12.46 -6.34 -18.96
C ASN A 196 -11.26 -7.24 -18.63
N VAL A 197 -11.17 -8.35 -19.36
CA VAL A 197 -9.92 -9.08 -19.57
C VAL A 197 -9.38 -8.65 -20.94
N GLN A 198 -8.08 -8.40 -21.05
CA GLN A 198 -7.46 -7.99 -22.30
C GLN A 198 -6.03 -8.53 -22.45
N LYS A 199 -5.46 -8.29 -23.63
CA LYS A 199 -4.07 -8.57 -23.96
C LYS A 199 -3.34 -7.24 -24.10
N SER A 200 -2.32 -7.02 -23.28
CA SER A 200 -1.51 -5.80 -23.29
C SER A 200 -0.10 -6.14 -23.75
N ARG A 201 0.41 -5.35 -24.69
CA ARG A 201 1.75 -5.54 -25.25
C ARG A 201 2.78 -5.05 -24.24
N ALA A 202 3.73 -5.91 -23.88
CA ALA A 202 4.91 -5.49 -23.11
C ALA A 202 5.95 -4.85 -24.04
N ASN A 203 6.85 -5.64 -24.61
CA ASN A 203 7.77 -5.18 -25.64
C ASN A 203 7.40 -5.81 -26.99
N LYS A 204 7.60 -7.13 -27.12
CA LYS A 204 7.27 -7.89 -28.33
C LYS A 204 6.03 -8.76 -28.15
N LEU A 205 5.80 -9.25 -26.94
CA LEU A 205 4.75 -10.21 -26.60
C LEU A 205 3.53 -9.52 -25.97
N GLU A 206 2.39 -10.22 -26.02
CA GLU A 206 1.11 -9.75 -25.47
C GLU A 206 0.71 -10.61 -24.26
N LEU A 207 0.68 -9.97 -23.10
CA LEU A 207 0.40 -10.62 -21.83
C LEU A 207 -1.07 -10.41 -21.45
N THR A 208 -1.69 -11.42 -20.85
CA THR A 208 -3.04 -11.26 -20.30
C THR A 208 -3.00 -10.35 -19.07
N ASN A 209 -3.82 -9.31 -19.06
CA ASN A 209 -4.05 -8.46 -17.91
C ASN A 209 -5.54 -8.09 -17.79
N PHE A 210 -5.89 -7.34 -16.74
CA PHE A 210 -7.26 -6.97 -16.41
C PHE A 210 -7.35 -5.46 -16.31
N ARG A 211 -8.20 -4.85 -17.12
CA ARG A 211 -8.57 -3.45 -16.86
C ARG A 211 -9.49 -3.44 -15.65
N MET A 212 -9.04 -2.85 -14.56
CA MET A 212 -9.76 -2.78 -13.29
C MET A 212 -10.02 -1.34 -12.88
N LYS A 213 -11.08 -1.10 -12.12
CA LYS A 213 -11.44 0.24 -11.64
C LYS A 213 -11.96 0.24 -10.20
N LYS A 214 -11.81 1.35 -9.51
CA LYS A 214 -12.40 1.61 -8.19
C LYS A 214 -12.89 3.04 -8.09
N VAL A 215 -14.15 3.22 -7.70
CA VAL A 215 -14.72 4.54 -7.40
C VAL A 215 -14.17 5.02 -6.04
N ILE A 216 -13.57 6.21 -6.02
CA ILE A 216 -12.97 6.83 -4.83
C ILE A 216 -13.92 7.86 -4.21
N ARG A 217 -14.59 8.67 -5.03
CA ARG A 217 -15.62 9.60 -4.58
C ARG A 217 -16.98 9.13 -5.07
N LYS A 218 -17.93 8.95 -4.15
CA LYS A 218 -19.35 8.78 -4.51
C LYS A 218 -19.88 10.15 -4.93
N GLN A 219 -20.51 10.24 -6.09
CA GLN A 219 -21.33 11.39 -6.43
C GLN A 219 -22.43 11.49 -5.36
N GLN A 220 -22.51 12.65 -4.70
CA GLN A 220 -23.61 12.99 -3.78
C GLN A 220 -24.89 13.23 -4.57
#